data_AF-E3ZL96-F1
#
_entry.id   AF-E3ZL96-F1
#
_cell.length_a   1.000
_cell.length_b   1.000
_cell.length_c   1.000
_cell.angle_alpha   90.00
_cell.angle_beta   90.00
_cell.angle_gamma   90.00
#
_symmetry.space_group_name_H-M   'P 1'
#
loop_
_entity.id
_entity.type
_entity.pdbx_description
1 polymer ?
#
loop_
_entity_poly.entity_id
_entity_poly.type
_entity_poly.pdbx_seq_one_letter_code
_entity_poly.pdbx_strand_id
1 'polypeptide(L)'
;MLEKFLGFITQIGSRKIKQSELRQKEYHEKRENLIEIYRNLISIVNLFPNESPNDIIQNIKYGPNYSLEKYDAIFRSLDYKIEDYEKQKKFSNLDYEEKNNIEIEISNIKYAKEKLAVNRKSYHKAVKEYSSFTNSDKALFDLYASQEVRNYLVSFEVVIDNVFISGMSVEDFNDPFKNIIKISRSELINAMRKDIGII
;
A
#
# COMPACT_ATOMS: atom_id res chain seq x y z
N MET A 1 1.19 -62.02 22.83
CA MET A 1 0.18 -60.95 22.62
C MET A 1 0.75 -59.57 22.95
N LEU A 2 1.45 -59.41 24.08
CA LEU A 2 2.13 -58.17 24.49
C LEU A 2 3.22 -57.66 23.53
N GLU A 3 4.08 -58.54 22.98
CA GLU A 3 5.13 -58.11 22.04
C GLU A 3 4.59 -57.54 20.72
N LYS A 4 3.51 -58.11 20.19
CA LYS A 4 2.82 -57.57 19.00
C LYS A 4 2.22 -56.19 19.28
N PHE A 5 1.75 -55.95 20.51
CA PHE A 5 1.18 -54.67 20.92
C PHE A 5 2.26 -53.60 21.10
N LEU A 6 3.39 -53.95 21.72
CA LEU A 6 4.58 -53.10 21.82
C LEU A 6 5.11 -52.70 20.44
N GLY A 7 5.30 -53.66 19.53
CA GLY A 7 5.77 -53.38 18.18
C GLY A 7 4.87 -52.44 17.37
N PHE A 8 3.55 -52.52 17.58
CA PHE A 8 2.59 -51.61 16.95
C PHE A 8 2.70 -50.17 17.50
N ILE A 9 2.86 -50.02 18.82
CA ILE A 9 3.08 -48.70 19.45
C ILE A 9 4.39 -48.07 18.96
N THR A 10 5.48 -48.84 18.86
CA THR A 10 6.76 -48.33 18.37
C THR A 10 6.64 -47.85 16.92
N GLN A 11 5.95 -48.61 16.06
CA GLN A 11 5.73 -48.24 14.66
C GLN A 11 4.92 -46.94 14.49
N ILE A 12 3.88 -46.73 15.31
CA ILE A 12 3.11 -45.48 15.32
C ILE A 12 4.00 -44.30 15.76
N GLY A 13 4.81 -44.49 16.81
CA GLY A 13 5.77 -43.48 17.26
C GLY A 13 6.75 -43.07 16.17
N SER A 14 7.38 -44.04 15.51
CA SER A 14 8.32 -43.79 14.40
C SER A 14 7.67 -43.08 13.21
N ARG A 15 6.41 -43.40 12.87
CA ARG A 15 5.66 -42.69 11.81
C ARG A 15 5.40 -41.24 12.17
N LYS A 16 5.01 -40.95 13.42
CA LYS A 16 4.77 -39.59 13.89
C LYS A 16 6.05 -38.75 13.86
N ILE A 17 7.18 -39.32 14.28
CA ILE A 17 8.49 -38.65 14.25
C ILE A 17 8.89 -38.30 12.82
N LYS A 18 8.83 -39.26 11.89
CA LYS A 18 9.15 -39.01 10.47
C LYS A 18 8.25 -37.93 9.85
N GLN A 19 6.96 -37.93 10.17
CA GLN A 19 6.04 -36.89 9.71
C GLN A 19 6.38 -35.52 10.30
N SER A 20 6.82 -35.43 11.56
CA SER A 20 7.27 -34.15 12.12
C SER A 20 8.57 -33.66 11.49
N GLU A 21 9.52 -34.55 11.21
CA GLU A 21 10.78 -34.21 10.54
C GLU A 21 10.53 -33.69 9.12
N LEU A 22 9.65 -34.35 8.37
CA LEU A 22 9.24 -33.90 7.03
C LEU A 22 8.61 -32.51 7.07
N ARG A 23 7.67 -32.27 8.00
CA ARG A 23 7.06 -30.94 8.18
C ARG A 23 8.10 -29.88 8.53
N GLN A 24 9.05 -30.17 9.43
CA GLN A 24 10.11 -29.23 9.79
C GLN A 24 10.98 -28.88 8.57
N LYS A 25 11.30 -29.88 7.75
CA LYS A 25 12.07 -29.69 6.53
C LYS A 25 11.32 -28.82 5.51
N GLU A 26 10.03 -29.09 5.27
CA GLU A 26 9.17 -28.29 4.41
C GLU A 26 9.09 -26.82 4.88
N TYR A 27 8.93 -26.61 6.20
CA TYR A 27 8.96 -25.26 6.78
C TYR A 27 10.30 -24.55 6.61
N HIS A 28 11.41 -25.28 6.74
CA HIS A 28 12.75 -24.73 6.53
C HIS A 28 12.95 -24.29 5.07
N GLU A 29 12.66 -25.18 4.11
CA GLU A 29 12.77 -24.89 2.68
C GLU A 29 11.88 -23.73 2.28
N LYS A 30 10.63 -23.69 2.76
CA LYS A 30 9.73 -22.57 2.54
C LYS A 30 10.32 -21.25 3.05
N ARG A 31 10.84 -21.24 4.28
CA ARG A 31 11.42 -20.04 4.89
C ARG A 31 12.64 -19.54 4.14
N GLU A 32 13.52 -20.43 3.70
CA GLU A 32 14.71 -20.08 2.90
C GLU A 32 14.33 -19.42 1.57
N ASN A 33 13.30 -19.95 0.89
CA ASN A 33 12.85 -19.40 -0.38
C ASN A 33 12.08 -18.07 -0.22
N LEU A 34 11.37 -17.86 0.89
CA LEU A 34 10.49 -16.70 1.05
C LEU A 34 11.10 -15.53 1.82
N ILE A 35 12.15 -15.72 2.62
CA ILE A 35 12.60 -14.65 3.55
C ILE A 35 13.02 -13.37 2.83
N GLU A 36 13.81 -13.48 1.75
CA GLU A 36 14.24 -12.32 0.96
C GLU A 36 13.09 -11.77 0.12
N ILE A 37 12.26 -12.64 -0.46
CA ILE A 37 11.06 -12.26 -1.21
C ILE A 37 10.12 -11.42 -0.34
N TYR A 38 9.84 -11.87 0.88
CA TYR A 38 9.00 -11.14 1.82
C TYR A 38 9.67 -9.86 2.32
N ARG A 39 10.98 -9.84 2.56
CA ARG A 39 11.70 -8.59 2.90
C ARG A 39 11.58 -7.56 1.77
N ASN A 40 11.77 -7.97 0.53
CA ASN A 40 11.63 -7.12 -0.64
C ASN A 40 10.19 -6.61 -0.77
N LEU A 41 9.20 -7.50 -0.71
CA LEU A 41 7.79 -7.13 -0.79
C LEU A 41 7.38 -6.17 0.33
N ILE A 42 7.83 -6.39 1.58
CA ILE A 42 7.62 -5.48 2.71
C ILE A 42 8.20 -4.09 2.39
N SER A 43 9.42 -4.03 1.83
CA SER A 43 10.04 -2.76 1.45
C SER A 43 9.21 -2.03 0.39
N ILE A 44 8.71 -2.76 -0.62
CA ILE A 44 7.88 -2.22 -1.70
C ILE A 44 6.55 -1.68 -1.16
N VAL A 45 5.80 -2.47 -0.38
CA VAL A 45 4.47 -2.04 0.12
C VAL A 45 4.55 -0.84 1.05
N ASN A 46 5.69 -0.64 1.73
CA ASN A 46 5.97 0.53 2.56
C ASN A 46 6.27 1.80 1.75
N LEU A 47 6.55 1.70 0.45
CA LEU A 47 6.75 2.87 -0.42
C LEU A 47 5.43 3.55 -0.80
N PHE A 48 4.31 2.81 -0.82
CA PHE A 48 3.02 3.38 -1.19
C PHE A 48 2.60 4.49 -0.22
N PRO A 49 2.18 5.66 -0.71
CA PRO A 49 1.70 6.73 0.15
C PRO A 49 0.48 6.31 0.97
N ASN A 50 0.30 6.94 2.14
CA ASN A 50 -0.87 6.71 2.99
C ASN A 50 -2.01 7.72 2.74
N GLU A 51 -1.81 8.71 1.88
CA GLU A 51 -2.81 9.73 1.53
C GLU A 51 -3.25 9.52 0.07
N SER A 52 -4.55 9.55 -0.20
CA SER A 52 -5.05 9.63 -1.57
C SER A 52 -4.74 11.01 -2.15
N PRO A 53 -4.48 11.14 -3.46
CA PRO A 53 -4.45 12.45 -4.11
C PRO A 53 -5.71 13.28 -3.86
N ASN A 54 -6.89 12.64 -3.75
CA ASN A 54 -8.14 13.33 -3.44
C ASN A 54 -8.21 13.80 -1.98
N ASP A 55 -7.62 13.08 -1.03
CA ASP A 55 -7.53 13.53 0.37
C ASP A 55 -6.65 14.77 0.50
N ILE A 56 -5.59 14.87 -0.32
CA ILE A 56 -4.67 16.01 -0.32
C ILE A 56 -5.36 17.29 -0.82
N ILE A 57 -6.25 17.17 -1.81
CA ILE A 57 -6.91 18.32 -2.47
C ILE A 57 -8.32 18.60 -1.95
N GLN A 58 -8.85 17.80 -1.01
CA GLN A 58 -10.23 17.91 -0.53
C GLN A 58 -10.60 19.30 0.02
N ASN A 59 -9.61 20.02 0.58
CA ASN A 59 -9.82 21.32 1.20
C ASN A 59 -9.66 22.49 0.22
N ILE A 60 -9.34 22.23 -1.05
CA ILE A 60 -9.24 23.27 -2.07
C ILE A 60 -10.65 23.64 -2.52
N LYS A 61 -11.02 24.91 -2.41
CA LYS A 61 -12.35 25.38 -2.83
C LYS A 61 -12.55 25.16 -4.33
N TYR A 62 -13.58 24.39 -4.70
CA TYR A 62 -13.81 23.94 -6.08
C TYR A 62 -12.54 23.30 -6.69
N GLY A 63 -11.93 22.39 -5.93
CA GLY A 63 -10.75 21.65 -6.34
C GLY A 63 -11.03 20.68 -7.50
N PRO A 64 -9.98 20.28 -8.25
CA PRO A 64 -10.12 19.23 -9.24
C PRO A 64 -10.37 17.87 -8.58
N ASN A 65 -10.81 16.88 -9.35
CA ASN A 65 -10.97 15.50 -8.88
C ASN A 65 -9.94 14.59 -9.57
N TYR A 66 -9.16 13.86 -8.78
CA TYR A 66 -8.16 12.94 -9.27
C TYR A 66 -8.76 11.59 -9.69
N SER A 67 -8.30 11.05 -10.82
CA SER A 67 -8.60 9.70 -11.30
C SER A 67 -7.62 9.30 -12.41
N LEU A 68 -7.56 8.00 -12.71
CA LEU A 68 -6.80 7.39 -13.81
C LEU A 68 -5.30 7.74 -13.78
N GLU A 69 -4.74 7.87 -12.58
CA GLU A 69 -3.33 8.24 -12.38
C GLU A 69 -2.93 9.61 -12.97
N LYS A 70 -3.89 10.48 -13.28
CA LYS A 70 -3.66 11.74 -14.00
C LYS A 70 -3.16 12.88 -13.09
N TYR A 71 -2.04 12.70 -12.42
CA TYR A 71 -1.39 13.76 -11.62
C TYR A 71 -1.14 15.04 -12.43
N ASP A 72 -0.70 14.92 -13.69
CA ASP A 72 -0.42 16.09 -14.53
C ASP A 72 -1.66 16.93 -14.83
N ALA A 73 -2.83 16.31 -14.94
CA ALA A 73 -4.09 17.02 -15.12
C ALA A 73 -4.46 17.82 -13.86
N ILE A 74 -4.22 17.24 -12.67
CA ILE A 74 -4.42 17.92 -11.39
C ILE A 74 -3.48 19.12 -11.27
N PHE A 75 -2.18 18.94 -11.51
CA PHE A 75 -1.23 20.05 -11.44
C PHE A 75 -1.61 21.20 -12.36
N ARG A 76 -1.96 20.92 -13.62
CA ARG A 76 -2.42 21.95 -14.57
C ARG A 76 -3.69 22.66 -14.10
N SER A 77 -4.64 21.91 -13.54
CA SER A 77 -5.89 22.49 -13.02
C SER A 77 -5.63 23.43 -11.84
N LEU A 78 -4.71 23.04 -10.95
CA LEU A 78 -4.29 23.87 -9.82
C LEU A 78 -3.50 25.11 -10.29
N ASP A 79 -2.67 24.98 -11.32
CA ASP A 79 -1.97 26.12 -11.94
C ASP A 79 -2.95 27.13 -12.54
N TYR A 80 -3.96 26.68 -13.30
CA TYR A 80 -5.00 27.56 -13.82
C TYR A 80 -5.78 28.27 -12.71
N LYS A 81 -6.07 27.61 -11.58
CA LYS A 81 -6.71 28.26 -10.44
C LYS A 81 -5.83 29.35 -9.83
N ILE A 82 -4.53 29.10 -9.64
CA ILE A 82 -3.60 30.13 -9.15
C ILE A 82 -3.57 31.31 -10.11
N GLU A 83 -3.44 31.05 -11.42
CA GLU A 83 -3.43 32.11 -12.43
C GLU A 83 -4.71 32.95 -12.43
N ASP A 84 -5.87 32.32 -12.27
CA ASP A 84 -7.15 33.00 -12.17
C ASP A 84 -7.24 33.87 -10.91
N TYR A 85 -6.86 33.34 -9.75
CA TYR A 85 -6.81 34.10 -8.50
C TYR A 85 -5.86 35.31 -8.58
N GLU A 86 -4.69 35.15 -9.18
CA GLU A 86 -3.74 36.25 -9.40
C GLU A 86 -4.28 37.31 -10.36
N LYS A 87 -5.10 36.94 -11.36
CA LYS A 87 -5.80 37.89 -12.23
C LYS A 87 -6.91 38.62 -11.49
N GLN A 88 -7.73 37.91 -10.70
CA GLN A 88 -8.78 38.53 -9.88
C GLN A 88 -8.18 39.62 -9.00
N LYS A 89 -7.10 39.34 -8.27
CA LYS A 89 -6.38 40.34 -7.45
C LYS A 89 -6.00 41.63 -8.18
N LYS A 90 -5.71 41.55 -9.49
CA LYS A 90 -5.28 42.70 -10.31
C LYS A 90 -6.44 43.52 -10.89
N PHE A 91 -7.56 42.87 -11.21
CA PHE A 91 -8.61 43.47 -12.05
C PHE A 91 -9.94 43.70 -11.33
N SER A 92 -10.09 43.31 -10.06
CA SER A 92 -11.34 43.45 -9.31
C SER A 92 -11.24 44.44 -8.15
N ASN A 93 -12.35 45.16 -7.90
CA ASN A 93 -12.51 46.07 -6.76
C ASN A 93 -12.80 45.27 -5.48
N LEU A 94 -11.90 44.36 -5.14
CA LEU A 94 -12.05 43.48 -3.99
C LEU A 94 -11.83 44.26 -2.69
N ASP A 95 -12.64 43.93 -1.69
CA ASP A 95 -12.41 44.38 -0.33
C ASP A 95 -11.20 43.64 0.31
N TYR A 96 -10.91 43.99 1.56
CA TYR A 96 -9.79 43.40 2.29
C TYR A 96 -9.99 41.90 2.57
N GLU A 97 -11.21 41.50 2.92
CA GLU A 97 -11.55 40.12 3.27
C GLU A 97 -11.46 39.21 2.04
N GLU A 98 -11.99 39.66 0.90
CA GLU A 98 -11.90 38.96 -0.37
C GLU A 98 -10.46 38.75 -0.82
N LYS A 99 -9.59 39.76 -0.70
CA LYS A 99 -8.16 39.63 -1.00
C LYS A 99 -7.47 38.61 -0.10
N ASN A 100 -7.75 38.67 1.20
CA ASN A 100 -7.20 37.73 2.17
C ASN A 100 -7.66 36.29 1.88
N ASN A 101 -8.93 36.09 1.55
CA ASN A 101 -9.47 34.79 1.17
C ASN A 101 -8.77 34.21 -0.08
N ILE A 102 -8.51 35.05 -1.09
CA ILE A 102 -7.75 34.61 -2.27
C ILE A 102 -6.32 34.21 -1.90
N GLU A 103 -5.64 34.96 -1.04
CA GLU A 103 -4.27 34.66 -0.61
C GLU A 103 -4.19 33.35 0.18
N ILE A 104 -5.18 33.09 1.03
CA ILE A 104 -5.33 31.82 1.74
C ILE A 104 -5.51 30.68 0.74
N GLU A 105 -6.39 30.82 -0.25
CA GLU A 105 -6.62 29.77 -1.26
C GLU A 105 -5.38 29.50 -2.12
N ILE A 106 -4.66 30.54 -2.56
CA ILE A 106 -3.38 30.37 -3.28
C ILE A 106 -2.39 29.57 -2.41
N SER A 107 -2.32 29.87 -1.11
CA SER A 107 -1.44 29.19 -0.17
C SER A 107 -1.83 27.72 0.01
N ASN A 108 -3.13 27.44 0.18
CA ASN A 108 -3.67 26.09 0.25
C ASN A 108 -3.35 25.28 -1.01
N ILE A 109 -3.50 25.87 -2.20
CA ILE A 109 -3.18 25.21 -3.46
C ILE A 109 -1.68 24.91 -3.56
N LYS A 110 -0.81 25.87 -3.22
CA LYS A 110 0.65 25.66 -3.25
C LYS A 110 1.07 24.51 -2.32
N TYR A 111 0.53 24.49 -1.10
CA TYR A 111 0.76 23.42 -0.14
C TYR A 111 0.30 22.05 -0.69
N ALA A 112 -0.91 21.99 -1.25
CA ALA A 112 -1.42 20.76 -1.84
C ALA A 112 -0.57 20.27 -3.03
N LYS A 113 -0.07 21.18 -3.88
CA LYS A 113 0.84 20.83 -4.97
C LYS A 113 2.14 20.20 -4.46
N GLU A 114 2.73 20.75 -3.40
CA GLU A 114 3.95 20.19 -2.80
C GLU A 114 3.69 18.76 -2.26
N LYS A 115 2.59 18.57 -1.53
CA LYS A 115 2.17 17.24 -1.06
C LYS A 115 1.93 16.26 -2.20
N LEU A 116 1.21 16.68 -3.26
CA LEU A 116 0.97 15.86 -4.44
C LEU A 116 2.26 15.47 -5.15
N ALA A 117 3.26 16.33 -5.20
CA ALA A 117 4.55 16.03 -5.84
C ALA A 117 5.29 14.91 -5.09
N VAL A 118 5.32 14.97 -3.75
CA VAL A 118 5.88 13.91 -2.91
C VAL A 118 5.08 12.62 -3.07
N ASN A 119 3.76 12.71 -3.00
CA ASN A 119 2.83 11.59 -3.16
C ASN A 119 3.05 10.87 -4.50
N ARG A 120 3.06 11.63 -5.61
CA ARG A 120 3.33 11.13 -6.97
C ARG A 120 4.66 10.38 -7.03
N LYS A 121 5.73 10.99 -6.52
CA LYS A 121 7.08 10.41 -6.56
C LYS A 121 7.13 9.07 -5.84
N SER A 122 6.56 9.00 -4.63
CA SER A 122 6.52 7.78 -3.83
C SER A 122 5.66 6.70 -4.50
N TYR A 123 4.48 7.05 -5.00
CA TYR A 123 3.61 6.13 -5.73
C TYR A 123 4.28 5.54 -6.97
N HIS A 124 4.85 6.37 -7.85
CA HIS A 124 5.51 5.89 -9.07
C HIS A 124 6.73 5.02 -8.76
N LYS A 125 7.47 5.35 -7.68
CA LYS A 125 8.56 4.49 -7.20
C LYS A 125 8.01 3.13 -6.76
N ALA A 126 6.95 3.11 -5.95
CA ALA A 126 6.34 1.88 -5.46
C ALA A 126 5.84 1.00 -6.62
N VAL A 127 5.14 1.57 -7.59
CA VAL A 127 4.66 0.86 -8.80
C VAL A 127 5.82 0.27 -9.59
N LYS A 128 6.91 1.02 -9.78
CA LYS A 128 8.10 0.53 -10.49
C LYS A 128 8.75 -0.65 -9.76
N GLU A 129 8.98 -0.53 -8.45
CA GLU A 129 9.58 -1.62 -7.67
C GLU A 129 8.65 -2.84 -7.60
N TYR A 130 7.34 -2.63 -7.51
CA TYR A 130 6.36 -3.71 -7.56
C TYR A 130 6.39 -4.44 -8.90
N SER A 131 6.47 -3.70 -10.01
CA SER A 131 6.62 -4.29 -11.34
C SER A 131 7.91 -5.14 -11.43
N SER A 132 9.03 -4.66 -10.87
CA SER A 132 10.27 -5.46 -10.79
C SER A 132 10.04 -6.77 -10.02
N PHE A 133 9.38 -6.71 -8.85
CA PHE A 133 9.01 -7.89 -8.07
C PHE A 133 8.13 -8.86 -8.87
N THR A 134 7.14 -8.35 -9.61
CA THR A 134 6.26 -9.19 -10.45
C THR A 134 7.02 -9.96 -11.52
N ASN A 135 8.13 -9.40 -12.02
CA ASN A 135 8.93 -10.01 -13.08
C ASN A 135 10.00 -10.98 -12.55
N SER A 136 10.52 -10.77 -11.33
CA SER A 136 11.63 -11.59 -10.79
C SER A 136 11.18 -12.61 -9.75
N ASP A 137 10.42 -12.17 -8.74
CA ASP A 137 10.24 -12.92 -7.49
C ASP A 137 8.85 -13.56 -7.40
N LYS A 138 7.89 -13.08 -8.19
CA LYS A 138 6.48 -13.49 -8.12
C LYS A 138 6.27 -14.99 -8.37
N ALA A 139 7.04 -15.61 -9.24
CA ALA A 139 6.92 -17.05 -9.49
C ALA A 139 7.29 -17.89 -8.25
N LEU A 140 8.37 -17.53 -7.55
CA LEU A 140 8.76 -18.19 -6.31
C LEU A 140 7.79 -17.85 -5.17
N PHE A 141 7.33 -16.60 -5.11
CA PHE A 141 6.28 -16.17 -4.20
C PHE A 141 5.01 -17.03 -4.39
N ASP A 142 4.51 -17.17 -5.61
CA ASP A 142 3.27 -17.91 -5.89
C ASP A 142 3.43 -19.41 -5.60
N LEU A 143 4.63 -19.97 -5.79
CA LEU A 143 4.93 -21.37 -5.48
C LEU A 143 4.95 -21.67 -3.98
N TYR A 144 5.59 -20.80 -3.18
CA TYR A 144 5.86 -21.09 -1.76
C TYR A 144 4.95 -20.37 -0.77
N ALA A 145 4.43 -19.19 -1.11
CA ALA A 145 3.59 -18.41 -0.20
C ALA A 145 2.28 -19.16 0.12
N SER A 146 1.79 -19.02 1.36
CA SER A 146 0.47 -19.55 1.67
C SER A 146 -0.63 -18.80 0.94
N GLN A 147 -1.78 -19.48 0.83
CA GLN A 147 -2.98 -18.86 0.28
C GLN A 147 -3.39 -17.60 1.06
N GLU A 148 -3.19 -17.57 2.38
CA GLU A 148 -3.48 -16.41 3.24
C GLU A 148 -2.67 -15.18 2.78
N VAL A 149 -1.35 -15.33 2.60
CA VAL A 149 -0.48 -14.25 2.11
C VAL A 149 -0.87 -13.79 0.71
N ARG A 150 -1.15 -14.73 -0.21
CA ARG A 150 -1.58 -14.39 -1.57
C ARG A 150 -2.89 -13.61 -1.58
N ASN A 151 -3.85 -13.99 -0.74
CA ASN A 151 -5.13 -13.27 -0.62
C ASN A 151 -4.93 -11.84 -0.11
N TYR A 152 -4.10 -11.65 0.93
CA TYR A 152 -3.82 -10.32 1.45
C TYR A 152 -3.06 -9.43 0.45
N LEU A 153 -2.20 -10.02 -0.39
CA LEU A 153 -1.54 -9.27 -1.46
C LEU A 153 -2.57 -8.76 -2.48
N VAL A 154 -3.51 -9.61 -2.91
CA VAL A 154 -4.61 -9.20 -3.81
C VAL A 154 -5.47 -8.12 -3.17
N SER A 155 -5.83 -8.25 -1.89
CA SER A 155 -6.57 -7.21 -1.17
C SER A 155 -5.82 -5.88 -1.13
N PHE A 156 -4.50 -5.91 -0.91
CA PHE A 156 -3.67 -4.71 -0.94
C PHE A 156 -3.62 -4.08 -2.33
N GLU A 157 -3.46 -4.87 -3.39
CA GLU A 157 -3.49 -4.39 -4.79
C GLU A 157 -4.82 -3.67 -5.09
N VAL A 158 -5.95 -4.27 -4.72
CA VAL A 158 -7.28 -3.66 -4.91
C VAL A 158 -7.41 -2.33 -4.17
N VAL A 159 -6.87 -2.24 -2.94
CA VAL A 159 -6.87 -0.97 -2.19
C VAL A 159 -6.03 0.09 -2.90
N ILE A 160 -4.84 -0.26 -3.38
CA ILE A 160 -3.98 0.66 -4.13
C ILE A 160 -4.66 1.14 -5.42
N ASP A 161 -5.29 0.23 -6.17
CA ASP A 161 -6.00 0.58 -7.41
C ASP A 161 -7.19 1.50 -7.12
N ASN A 162 -7.98 1.20 -6.09
CA ASN A 162 -9.08 2.05 -5.69
C ASN A 162 -8.62 3.46 -5.33
N VAL A 163 -7.51 3.60 -4.61
CA VAL A 163 -7.01 4.91 -4.20
C VAL A 163 -6.35 5.66 -5.36
N PHE A 164 -5.40 5.03 -6.06
CA PHE A 164 -4.54 5.73 -7.02
C PHE A 164 -5.03 5.66 -8.46
N ILE A 165 -5.88 4.71 -8.83
CA ILE A 165 -6.51 4.64 -10.14
C ILE A 165 -7.92 5.22 -10.08
N SER A 166 -8.75 4.75 -9.15
CA SER A 166 -10.15 5.23 -9.05
C SER A 166 -10.29 6.56 -8.30
N GLY A 167 -9.25 6.99 -7.58
CA GLY A 167 -9.27 8.26 -6.84
C GLY A 167 -10.06 8.18 -5.52
N MET A 168 -10.26 7.01 -4.95
CA MET A 168 -10.98 6.88 -3.68
C MET A 168 -10.18 7.52 -2.53
N SER A 169 -10.89 8.07 -1.56
CA SER A 169 -10.33 8.53 -0.29
C SER A 169 -9.81 7.35 0.53
N VAL A 170 -8.81 7.57 1.38
CA VAL A 170 -8.35 6.57 2.36
C VAL A 170 -9.15 6.59 3.68
N GLU A 171 -10.32 7.24 3.68
CA GLU A 171 -11.13 7.59 4.85
C GLU A 171 -10.45 8.63 5.74
N ASP A 172 -10.03 8.26 6.96
CA ASP A 172 -9.31 9.16 7.85
C ASP A 172 -7.80 8.92 7.70
N PHE A 173 -7.13 9.84 6.99
CA PHE A 173 -5.69 9.75 6.79
C PHE A 173 -4.88 10.00 8.08
N ASN A 174 -5.47 10.65 9.09
CA ASN A 174 -4.83 10.92 10.39
C ASN A 174 -4.97 9.75 11.36
N ASP A 175 -6.05 8.97 11.26
CA ASP A 175 -6.27 7.78 12.08
C ASP A 175 -5.69 6.51 11.42
N PRO A 176 -4.58 5.95 11.93
CA PRO A 176 -3.99 4.74 11.34
C PRO A 176 -4.91 3.52 11.39
N PHE A 177 -5.92 3.50 12.26
CA PHE A 177 -6.89 2.40 12.38
C PHE A 177 -8.07 2.52 11.40
N LYS A 178 -8.17 3.62 10.66
CA LYS A 178 -9.17 3.84 9.62
C LYS A 178 -8.58 3.98 8.23
N ASN A 179 -7.28 4.27 8.15
CA ASN A 179 -6.59 4.35 6.88
C ASN A 179 -6.50 2.98 6.20
N ILE A 180 -7.30 2.78 5.16
CA ILE A 180 -7.43 1.49 4.45
C ILE A 180 -6.11 0.96 3.87
N ILE A 181 -5.19 1.85 3.47
CA ILE A 181 -3.87 1.46 2.98
C ILE A 181 -3.02 0.92 4.14
N LYS A 182 -2.99 1.62 5.28
CA LYS A 182 -2.24 1.16 6.46
C LYS A 182 -2.77 -0.16 7.00
N ILE A 183 -4.10 -0.33 7.03
CA ILE A 183 -4.75 -1.57 7.48
C ILE A 183 -4.33 -2.72 6.57
N SER A 184 -4.63 -2.65 5.28
CA SER A 184 -4.30 -3.72 4.31
C SER A 184 -2.80 -4.03 4.25
N ARG A 185 -1.94 -3.01 4.33
CA ARG A 185 -0.48 -3.21 4.44
C ARG A 185 -0.11 -4.00 5.70
N SER A 186 -0.67 -3.64 6.85
CA SER A 186 -0.36 -4.30 8.12
C SER A 186 -0.83 -5.75 8.12
N GLU A 187 -2.01 -6.02 7.56
CA GLU A 187 -2.54 -7.38 7.40
C GLU A 187 -1.63 -8.24 6.52
N LEU A 188 -1.19 -7.72 5.36
CA LEU A 188 -0.25 -8.41 4.48
C LEU A 188 1.09 -8.69 5.17
N ILE A 189 1.66 -7.70 5.87
CA ILE A 189 2.93 -7.87 6.60
C ILE A 189 2.80 -8.93 7.70
N ASN A 190 1.70 -8.90 8.47
CA ASN A 190 1.46 -9.86 9.53
C ASN A 190 1.24 -11.27 8.98
N ALA A 191 0.53 -11.40 7.86
CA ALA A 191 0.37 -12.67 7.16
C ALA A 191 1.74 -13.22 6.73
N MET A 192 2.59 -12.41 6.10
CA MET A 192 3.94 -12.84 5.69
C MET A 192 4.79 -13.29 6.88
N ARG A 193 4.77 -12.55 8.00
CA ARG A 193 5.51 -12.90 9.23
C ARG A 193 5.06 -14.25 9.79
N LYS A 194 3.75 -14.42 9.98
CA LYS A 194 3.14 -15.68 10.42
C LYS A 194 3.49 -16.84 9.49
N ASP A 195 3.51 -16.58 8.18
CA ASP A 195 3.75 -17.58 7.15
C ASP A 195 5.15 -18.22 7.19
N ILE A 196 6.14 -17.47 7.69
CA ILE A 196 7.52 -17.94 7.94
C ILE A 196 7.84 -18.17 9.42
N GLY A 197 6.83 -18.13 10.31
CA GLY A 197 6.98 -18.43 11.73
C GLY A 197 7.66 -17.33 12.56
N ILE A 198 7.58 -16.07 12.13
CA ILE A 198 7.98 -14.91 12.92
C ILE A 198 6.70 -14.32 13.52
N ILE A 199 6.55 -14.38 14.85
CA ILE A 199 5.43 -13.76 15.59
C ILE A 199 5.94 -12.47 16.21
#